data_AF-A0A959V311-F1
#
_entry.id   AF-A0A959V311-F1
#
_cell.length_a   1.000
_cell.length_b   1.000
_cell.length_c   1.000
_cell.angle_alpha   90.00
_cell.angle_beta   90.00
_cell.angle_gamma   90.00
#
_symmetry.space_group_name_H-M   'P 1'
#
loop_
_entity.id
_entity.type
_entity.pdbx_description
1 polymer ?
#
loop_
_entity_poly.entity_id
_entity_poly.type
_entity_poly.pdbx_seq_one_letter_code
_entity_poly.pdbx_strand_id
1 'polypeptide(L)'
;MSDADHVLTKGSTSDKTARRASVAADHRIVLLVGDQLTDFDQVFRERGEDLGWGMLEEHREALHGRFVLVPNATYGYWRDGITG
;
A
#
# COMPACT_ATOMS: atom_id res chain seq x y z
N MET A 1 15.59 16.68 -9.10
CA MET A 1 15.70 15.83 -10.31
C MET A 1 15.30 14.42 -9.92
N SER A 2 14.66 13.68 -10.82
CA SER A 2 14.28 12.27 -10.64
C SER A 2 15.38 11.39 -11.23
N ASP A 3 15.76 10.31 -10.55
CA ASP A 3 16.70 9.29 -11.03
C ASP A 3 16.17 7.87 -10.72
N ALA A 4 16.84 6.86 -11.27
CA ALA A 4 16.42 5.47 -11.15
C ALA A 4 16.63 4.89 -9.74
N ASP A 5 17.49 5.49 -8.92
CA ASP A 5 17.76 5.04 -7.55
C ASP A 5 16.62 5.48 -6.61
N HIS A 6 15.98 6.61 -6.89
CA HIS A 6 14.91 7.17 -6.07
C HIS A 6 13.49 6.95 -6.65
N VAL A 7 13.38 6.60 -7.93
CA VAL A 7 12.08 6.39 -8.61
C VAL A 7 11.93 4.96 -9.11
N LEU A 8 11.32 4.12 -8.27
CA LEU A 8 11.08 2.71 -8.54
C LEU A 8 9.69 2.48 -9.17
N THR A 9 9.63 2.43 -10.50
CA THR A 9 8.38 2.23 -11.24
C THR A 9 7.92 0.77 -11.26
N LYS A 10 6.72 0.52 -11.78
CA LYS A 10 6.17 -0.84 -11.92
C LYS A 10 7.08 -1.70 -12.82
N GLY A 11 7.44 -2.88 -12.33
CA GLY A 11 8.07 -3.95 -13.12
C GLY A 11 7.01 -4.91 -13.68
N SER A 12 7.18 -6.21 -13.41
CA SER A 12 6.23 -7.26 -13.82
C SER A 12 4.93 -7.30 -13.00
N THR A 13 4.93 -6.77 -11.78
CA THR A 13 3.79 -6.79 -10.85
C THR A 13 3.44 -5.40 -10.34
N SER A 14 2.16 -5.19 -10.03
CA SER A 14 1.66 -3.99 -9.34
C SER A 14 1.99 -3.99 -7.84
N ASP A 15 2.29 -5.16 -7.28
CA ASP A 15 2.76 -5.31 -5.89
C ASP A 15 4.03 -4.47 -5.67
N LYS A 16 4.06 -3.75 -4.55
CA LYS A 16 5.16 -2.86 -4.17
C LYS A 16 6.13 -3.52 -3.18
N THR A 17 5.85 -4.74 -2.70
CA THR A 17 6.64 -5.44 -1.68
C THR A 17 8.10 -5.58 -2.07
N ALA A 18 8.41 -6.07 -3.28
CA ALA A 18 9.80 -6.20 -3.73
C ALA A 18 10.53 -4.84 -3.82
N ARG A 19 9.84 -3.78 -4.24
CA ARG A 19 10.39 -2.41 -4.33
C ARG A 19 10.59 -1.79 -2.94
N ARG A 20 9.67 -2.02 -2.01
CA ARG A 20 9.86 -1.61 -0.60
C ARG A 20 11.03 -2.37 0.04
N ALA A 21 11.17 -3.67 -0.26
CA ALA A 21 12.26 -4.49 0.26
C ALA A 21 13.63 -4.03 -0.25
N SER A 22 13.75 -3.61 -1.52
CA SER A 22 15.01 -3.09 -2.04
C SER A 22 15.43 -1.78 -1.36
N VAL A 23 14.48 -0.88 -1.07
CA VAL A 23 14.76 0.34 -0.28
C VAL A 23 15.10 0.00 1.17
N ALA A 24 14.43 -1.00 1.76
CA ALA A 24 14.66 -1.40 3.14
C ALA A 24 16.00 -2.13 3.37
N ALA A 25 16.70 -2.53 2.30
CA ALA A 25 17.99 -3.21 2.39
C ALA A 25 19.09 -2.32 2.98
N ASP A 26 19.02 -1.02 2.74
CA ASP A 26 20.00 -0.02 3.17
C ASP A 26 19.38 1.23 3.81
N HIS A 27 18.05 1.39 3.77
CA HIS A 27 17.34 2.49 4.42
C HIS A 27 16.31 2.00 5.44
N ARG A 28 16.07 2.84 6.46
CA ARG A 28 14.91 2.66 7.33
C ARG A 28 13.73 3.45 6.78
N ILE A 29 12.70 2.75 6.31
CA ILE A 29 11.42 3.36 5.93
C ILE A 29 10.69 3.78 7.21
N VAL A 30 10.61 5.09 7.46
CA VAL A 30 9.95 5.65 8.66
C VAL A 30 8.49 6.04 8.41
N LEU A 31 8.11 6.25 7.14
CA LEU A 31 6.77 6.65 6.74
C LEU A 31 6.44 6.10 5.35
N LEU A 32 5.19 5.69 5.17
CA LEU A 32 4.60 5.37 3.88
C LEU A 32 3.46 6.35 3.59
N VAL A 33 3.30 6.74 2.32
CA VAL A 33 2.27 7.68 1.89
C VAL A 33 1.65 7.15 0.60
N GLY A 34 0.33 7.14 0.52
CA GLY A 34 -0.36 6.62 -0.66
C GLY A 34 -1.87 6.75 -0.58
N ASP A 35 -2.55 6.42 -1.67
CA ASP A 35 -4.01 6.47 -1.80
C ASP A 35 -4.64 5.06 -1.81
N GLN A 36 -3.82 4.01 -1.80
CA GLN A 36 -4.24 2.62 -1.72
C GLN A 36 -3.67 1.98 -0.45
N LEU A 37 -4.44 1.10 0.21
CA LEU A 37 -3.91 0.32 1.33
C LEU A 37 -2.75 -0.60 0.91
N THR A 38 -2.68 -0.99 -0.36
CA THR A 38 -1.54 -1.76 -0.90
C THR A 38 -0.24 -0.95 -1.00
N ASP A 39 -0.31 0.38 -0.89
CA ASP A 39 0.87 1.24 -0.74
C ASP A 39 1.53 1.03 0.61
N PHE A 40 0.73 0.73 1.64
CA PHE A 40 1.19 0.30 2.94
C PHE A 40 1.65 -1.16 2.89
N ASP A 41 0.76 -2.10 2.60
CA ASP A 41 1.07 -3.53 2.60
C ASP A 41 0.21 -4.32 1.59
N GLN A 42 0.82 -5.28 0.89
CA GLN A 42 0.14 -6.09 -0.11
C GLN A 42 -0.96 -6.99 0.49
N VAL A 43 -0.91 -7.27 1.79
CA VAL A 43 -1.95 -8.04 2.49
C VAL A 43 -3.35 -7.47 2.20
N PHE A 44 -3.50 -6.13 2.10
CA PHE A 44 -4.77 -5.45 1.81
C PHE A 44 -5.30 -5.57 0.38
N ARG A 45 -4.63 -6.35 -0.49
CA ARG A 45 -5.08 -6.60 -1.86
C ARG A 45 -6.35 -7.44 -1.90
N GLU A 46 -6.41 -8.45 -1.04
CA GLU A 46 -7.54 -9.35 -0.88
C GLU A 46 -8.30 -8.96 0.37
N ARG A 47 -9.59 -8.64 0.20
CA ARG A 47 -10.39 -7.98 1.24
C ARG A 47 -11.51 -8.85 1.80
N GLY A 48 -11.60 -10.11 1.37
CA GLY A 48 -12.63 -11.02 1.83
C GLY A 48 -14.06 -10.50 1.68
N GLU A 49 -14.99 -11.13 2.39
CA GLU A 49 -16.41 -10.77 2.38
C GLU A 49 -16.71 -9.48 3.17
N ASP A 50 -15.85 -9.13 4.12
CA ASP A 50 -16.01 -7.95 4.98
C ASP A 50 -15.36 -6.68 4.39
N LEU A 51 -14.97 -6.71 3.12
CA LEU A 51 -14.32 -5.59 2.42
C LEU A 51 -13.04 -5.08 3.11
N GLY A 52 -12.40 -5.93 3.93
CA GLY A 52 -11.13 -5.68 4.59
C GLY A 52 -11.27 -4.91 5.90
N TRP A 53 -12.49 -4.80 6.45
CA TRP A 53 -12.73 -4.09 7.71
C TRP A 53 -12.01 -4.75 8.89
N GLY A 54 -12.06 -6.08 9.02
CA GLY A 54 -11.36 -6.81 10.07
C GLY A 54 -9.85 -6.64 9.98
N MET A 55 -9.29 -6.67 8.76
CA MET A 55 -7.86 -6.43 8.54
C MET A 55 -7.44 -5.00 8.91
N LEU A 56 -8.27 -4.00 8.58
CA LEU A 56 -8.03 -2.62 8.96
C LEU A 56 -7.98 -2.46 10.49
N GLU A 57 -8.88 -3.12 11.21
CA GLU A 57 -8.89 -3.08 12.66
C GLU A 57 -7.66 -3.78 13.26
N GLU A 58 -7.30 -4.96 12.74
CA GLU A 58 -6.09 -5.69 13.16
C GLU A 58 -4.81 -4.86 12.99
N HIS A 59 -4.73 -4.05 11.93
CA HIS A 59 -3.55 -3.24 11.60
C HIS A 59 -3.67 -1.76 11.99
N ARG A 60 -4.71 -1.39 12.74
CA ARG A 60 -5.08 0.01 13.04
C ARG A 60 -3.91 0.81 13.61
N GLU A 61 -3.17 0.25 14.55
CA GLU A 61 -2.03 0.92 15.17
C GLU A 61 -0.89 1.17 14.17
N ALA A 62 -0.59 0.19 13.32
CA ALA A 62 0.48 0.31 12.32
C ALA A 62 0.13 1.33 11.24
N LEU A 63 -1.14 1.34 10.80
CA LEU A 63 -1.68 2.32 9.86
C LEU A 63 -1.58 3.74 10.43
N HIS A 64 -2.06 3.96 11.66
CA HIS A 64 -2.00 5.28 12.30
C HIS A 64 -0.57 5.77 12.56
N GLY A 65 0.35 4.85 12.87
CA GLY A 65 1.71 5.21 13.27
C GLY A 65 2.67 5.47 12.10
N ARG A 66 2.40 4.89 10.91
CA ARG A 66 3.39 4.87 9.81
C ARG A 66 2.81 5.10 8.42
N PHE A 67 1.50 5.27 8.28
CA PHE A 67 0.87 5.46 6.98
C PHE A 67 0.05 6.75 6.91
N VAL A 68 0.37 7.61 5.95
CA VAL A 68 -0.47 8.75 5.58
C VAL A 68 -1.32 8.33 4.39
N LEU A 69 -2.58 8.03 4.65
CA LEU A 69 -3.57 7.74 3.62
C LEU A 69 -4.09 9.04 3.00
N VAL A 70 -3.95 9.17 1.69
CA VAL A 70 -4.51 10.26 0.91
C VAL A 70 -5.84 9.83 0.32
N PRO A 71 -6.93 10.60 0.46
CA PRO A 71 -8.24 10.19 -0.03
C PRO A 71 -8.28 10.18 -1.57
N ASN A 72 -8.70 9.06 -2.15
CA ASN A 72 -9.02 8.93 -3.57
C ASN A 72 -10.33 8.15 -3.77
N ALA A 73 -11.41 8.88 -4.06
CA ALA A 73 -12.75 8.32 -4.27
C ALA A 73 -13.02 7.91 -5.73
N THR A 74 -12.07 8.11 -6.65
CA THR A 74 -12.32 7.94 -8.10
C THR A 74 -12.07 6.50 -8.55
N TYR A 75 -11.00 5.88 -8.05
CA TYR A 75 -10.60 4.52 -8.40
C TYR A 75 -9.83 3.84 -7.27
N GLY A 76 -9.58 2.54 -7.43
CA GLY A 76 -8.73 1.78 -6.54
C GLY A 76 -9.24 0.37 -6.27
N TYR A 77 -8.40 -0.45 -5.65
CA TYR A 77 -8.74 -1.84 -5.29
C TYR A 77 -9.93 -1.97 -4.34
N TRP A 78 -10.31 -0.89 -3.64
CA TRP A 78 -11.55 -0.85 -2.86
C TRP A 78 -12.81 -1.07 -3.72
N ARG A 79 -12.74 -0.75 -5.02
CA ARG A 79 -13.84 -0.96 -5.97
C ARG A 79 -14.06 -2.43 -6.30
N ASP A 80 -12.99 -3.23 -6.36
CA ASP A 80 -13.07 -4.66 -6.70
C ASP A 80 -14.07 -5.38 -5.78
N GLY A 81 -14.03 -5.09 -4.47
CA GLY A 81 -14.97 -5.68 -3.50
C GLY A 81 -16.43 -5.20 -3.64
N ILE A 82 -16.68 -4.13 -4.38
CA ILE A 82 -18.03 -3.59 -4.62
C ILE A 82 -18.56 -4.06 -5.98
N THR A 83 -17.70 -4.18 -6.99
CA THR A 83 -18.11 -4.47 -8.37
C THR A 83 -18.10 -5.95 -8.73
N GLY A 84 -17.54 -6.82 -7.88
CA GLY A 84 -17.41 -8.26 -8.14
C GLY A 84 -16.16 -8.61 -8.93
#